data_AF-B6W0E9-F1
#
_entry.id   AF-B6W0E9-F1
#
_cell.length_a   1.000
_cell.length_b   1.000
_cell.length_c   1.000
_cell.angle_alpha   90.00
_cell.angle_beta   90.00
_cell.angle_gamma   90.00
#
_symmetry.space_group_name_H-M   'P 1'
#
loop_
_entity.id
_entity.type
_entity.pdbx_description
1 polymer ?
#
loop_
_entity_poly.entity_id
_entity_poly.type
_entity_poly.pdbx_seq_one_letter_code
_entity_poly.pdbx_strand_id
1 'polypeptide(L)'
;MVYRAVEKRFEMGGDPAQCNMMRSIRNDFSGERPHSECFIRFTGGQGRYAVVVRNELSREKFLAFQTDGETWAEIDGYSRTMPMEEAIGRYMERHPSKDRK
;
A
#
# COMPACT_ATOMS: atom_id res chain seq x y z
N MET A 1 18.69 7.52 6.84
CA MET A 1 19.34 7.44 5.52
C MET A 1 18.34 7.41 4.36
N VAL A 2 17.25 6.66 4.45
CA VAL A 2 16.25 6.48 3.37
C VAL A 2 15.64 7.81 2.88
N TYR A 3 15.15 8.66 3.79
CA TYR A 3 14.50 9.93 3.41
C TYR A 3 15.41 10.88 2.60
N ARG A 4 16.70 10.97 2.92
CA ARG A 4 17.65 11.82 2.17
C ARG A 4 17.86 11.33 0.73
N ALA A 5 17.85 10.01 0.51
CA ALA A 5 17.98 9.43 -0.83
C ALA A 5 16.73 9.72 -1.67
N VAL A 6 15.54 9.61 -1.08
CA VAL A 6 14.26 9.94 -1.71
C VAL A 6 14.19 11.45 -2.02
N GLU A 7 14.49 12.31 -1.05
CA GLU A 7 14.51 13.77 -1.23
C GLU A 7 15.45 14.20 -2.35
N LYS A 8 16.63 13.57 -2.46
CA LYS A 8 17.57 13.81 -3.57
C LYS A 8 17.01 13.30 -4.90
N ARG A 9 16.47 12.07 -4.94
CA ARG A 9 15.97 11.44 -6.16
C ARG A 9 14.78 12.18 -6.78
N PHE A 10 13.94 12.77 -5.95
CA PHE A 10 12.73 13.51 -6.34
C PHE A 10 12.96 15.03 -6.37
N GLU A 11 14.21 15.51 -6.22
CA GLU A 11 14.57 16.94 -6.20
C GLU A 11 13.72 17.76 -5.21
N MET A 12 13.45 17.19 -4.03
CA MET A 12 12.56 17.79 -3.03
C MET A 12 13.27 18.73 -2.06
N GLY A 13 14.61 18.77 -2.08
CA GLY A 13 15.41 19.48 -1.07
C GLY A 13 15.15 20.99 -0.94
N GLY A 14 14.45 21.60 -1.90
CA GLY A 14 14.04 23.02 -1.85
C GLY A 14 12.60 23.25 -1.35
N ASP A 15 11.84 22.21 -1.04
CA ASP A 15 10.44 22.31 -0.62
C ASP A 15 10.20 21.56 0.72
N PRO A 16 10.35 22.24 1.86
CA PRO A 16 10.16 21.65 3.18
C PRO A 16 8.75 21.10 3.41
N ALA A 17 7.72 21.70 2.80
CA ALA A 17 6.34 21.25 2.96
C ALA A 17 6.13 19.88 2.29
N GLN A 18 6.62 19.71 1.07
CA GLN A 18 6.57 18.40 0.39
C GLN A 18 7.43 17.34 1.08
N CYS A 19 8.58 17.73 1.65
CA CYS A 19 9.40 16.81 2.45
C CYS A 19 8.65 16.32 3.68
N ASN A 20 7.93 17.21 4.38
CA ASN A 20 7.14 16.83 5.55
C ASN A 20 5.95 15.94 5.17
N MET A 21 5.24 16.24 4.08
CA MET A 21 4.16 15.38 3.56
C MET A 21 4.66 13.98 3.19
N MET A 22 5.82 13.88 2.52
CA MET A 22 6.40 12.58 2.18
C MET A 22 6.82 11.81 3.44
N ARG A 23 7.37 12.49 4.44
CA ARG A 23 7.79 11.85 5.70
C ARG A 23 6.62 11.43 6.59
N SER A 24 5.44 12.05 6.43
CA SER A 24 4.26 11.74 7.24
C SER A 24 3.51 10.49 6.80
N ILE A 25 3.80 9.94 5.61
CA ILE A 25 3.08 8.76 5.11
C ILE A 25 3.26 7.57 6.06
N ARG A 26 2.17 6.88 6.34
CA ARG A 26 2.17 5.69 7.18
C ARG A 26 1.10 4.70 6.74
N ASN A 27 1.51 3.45 6.51
CA ASN A 27 0.57 2.37 6.30
C ASN A 27 0.00 1.90 7.64
N ASP A 28 -1.27 1.52 7.65
CA ASP A 28 -1.88 0.77 8.74
C ASP A 28 -2.70 -0.37 8.13
N PHE A 29 -2.14 -1.57 8.22
CA PHE A 29 -2.76 -2.80 7.72
C PHE A 29 -3.48 -3.59 8.80
N SER A 30 -3.41 -3.12 10.05
CA SER A 30 -3.95 -3.81 11.23
C SER A 30 -5.21 -3.16 11.81
N GLY A 31 -5.49 -1.91 11.42
CA GLY A 31 -6.66 -1.17 11.85
C GLY A 31 -7.98 -1.69 11.26
N GLU A 32 -9.09 -1.13 11.73
CA GLU A 32 -10.46 -1.46 11.27
C GLU A 32 -10.63 -1.26 9.76
N ARG A 33 -9.92 -0.28 9.19
CA ARG A 33 -9.85 -0.04 7.74
C ARG A 33 -8.39 -0.09 7.29
N PRO A 34 -7.89 -1.27 6.89
CA PRO A 34 -6.55 -1.42 6.38
C PRO A 34 -6.31 -0.50 5.18
N HIS A 35 -5.21 0.24 5.20
CA HIS A 35 -4.85 1.18 4.14
C HIS A 35 -3.35 1.34 3.98
N SER A 36 -2.94 1.70 2.76
CA SER A 36 -1.61 2.24 2.51
C SER A 36 -1.69 3.73 2.17
N GLU A 37 -0.63 4.46 2.49
CA GLU A 37 -0.45 5.85 2.10
C GLU A 37 0.68 5.98 1.09
N CYS A 38 0.39 6.67 -0.01
CA CYS A 38 1.32 6.89 -1.10
C CYS A 38 1.55 8.38 -1.31
N PHE A 39 2.80 8.80 -1.32
CA PHE A 39 3.19 10.13 -1.76
C PHE A 39 3.38 10.14 -3.28
N ILE A 40 2.66 11.03 -3.97
CA ILE A 40 2.73 11.20 -5.42
C ILE A 40 3.17 12.63 -5.72
N ARG A 41 4.26 12.78 -6.45
CA ARG A 41 4.79 14.08 -6.88
C ARG A 41 4.75 14.18 -8.40
N PHE A 42 4.16 15.26 -8.88
CA PHE A 42 4.07 15.58 -10.30
C PHE A 42 5.19 16.56 -10.66
N THR A 43 6.09 16.14 -11.55
CA THR A 43 7.32 16.88 -11.88
C THR A 43 7.32 17.47 -13.30
N GLY A 44 6.17 17.52 -13.98
CA GLY A 44 6.04 18.08 -15.34
C GLY A 44 5.06 19.25 -15.41
N GLY A 45 5.24 20.16 -16.39
CA GLY A 45 4.35 21.30 -16.65
C GLY A 45 4.67 22.57 -15.85
N GLN A 46 3.67 23.45 -15.69
CA GLN A 46 3.79 24.80 -15.08
C GLN A 46 3.86 24.81 -13.53
N GLY A 47 4.06 23.66 -12.87
CA GLY A 47 4.18 23.62 -11.41
C GLY A 47 4.62 22.27 -10.88
N ARG A 48 5.39 22.30 -9.78
CA ARG A 48 5.75 21.11 -8.98
C ARG A 48 4.76 21.03 -7.82
N TYR A 49 3.86 20.06 -7.84
CA TYR A 49 2.94 19.81 -6.73
C TYR A 49 2.99 18.34 -6.31
N ALA A 50 2.59 18.08 -5.07
CA ALA A 50 2.56 16.75 -4.51
C ALA A 50 1.32 16.53 -3.67
N VAL A 51 0.88 15.27 -3.60
CA VAL A 51 -0.28 14.84 -2.84
C VAL A 51 0.06 13.56 -2.08
N VAL A 52 -0.62 13.33 -0.95
CA VAL A 52 -0.64 12.04 -0.26
C VAL A 52 -2.01 11.43 -0.48
N VAL A 53 -2.03 10.18 -0.93
CA VAL A 53 -3.26 9.43 -1.20
C VAL A 53 -3.33 8.24 -0.25
N ARG A 54 -4.49 8.05 0.37
CA ARG A 54 -4.82 6.87 1.17
C ARG A 54 -5.58 5.87 0.30
N ASN A 55 -5.04 4.66 0.17
CA ASN A 55 -5.63 3.57 -0.60
C ASN A 55 -6.28 2.56 0.34
N GLU A 56 -7.60 2.58 0.41
CA GLU A 56 -8.41 1.53 1.01
C GLU A 56 -8.88 0.59 -0.10
N LEU A 57 -8.47 -0.67 -0.01
CA LEU A 57 -8.78 -1.68 -1.01
C LEU A 57 -9.91 -2.58 -0.52
N SER A 58 -10.68 -3.13 -1.47
CA SER A 58 -11.53 -4.29 -1.14
C SER A 58 -10.64 -5.43 -0.65
N ARG A 59 -11.23 -6.33 0.13
CA ARG A 59 -10.47 -7.41 0.79
C ARG A 59 -9.64 -8.24 -0.20
N GLU A 60 -10.19 -8.59 -1.35
CA GLU A 60 -9.52 -9.36 -2.39
C GLU A 60 -8.28 -8.61 -2.92
N LYS A 61 -8.44 -7.31 -3.19
CA LYS A 61 -7.36 -6.45 -3.70
C LYS A 61 -6.31 -6.21 -2.62
N PHE A 62 -6.71 -6.05 -1.37
CA PHE A 62 -5.80 -5.96 -0.25
C PHE A 62 -4.94 -7.23 -0.15
N LEU A 63 -5.58 -8.41 -0.23
CA LEU A 63 -4.91 -9.70 -0.19
C LEU A 63 -3.93 -9.88 -1.36
N ALA A 64 -4.25 -9.36 -2.54
CA ALA A 64 -3.38 -9.44 -3.71
C ALA A 64 -2.17 -8.49 -3.67
N PHE A 65 -2.30 -7.28 -3.10
CA PHE A 65 -1.34 -6.19 -3.30
C PHE A 65 -0.67 -5.66 -2.03
N GLN A 66 -1.24 -5.93 -0.86
CA GLN A 66 -0.83 -5.30 0.41
C GLN A 66 -0.69 -6.30 1.56
N THR A 67 -0.70 -7.61 1.27
CA THR A 67 -0.36 -8.61 2.29
C THR A 67 1.12 -8.92 2.31
N ASP A 68 1.63 -9.14 3.50
CA ASP A 68 2.98 -9.62 3.74
C ASP A 68 2.96 -10.74 4.80
N GLY A 69 4.16 -11.23 5.15
CA GLY A 69 4.35 -12.18 6.23
C GLY A 69 3.57 -13.49 6.05
N GLU A 70 2.91 -13.93 7.13
CA GLU A 70 2.22 -15.22 7.21
C GLU A 70 1.01 -15.29 6.28
N THR A 71 0.27 -14.19 6.12
CA THR A 71 -0.89 -14.14 5.22
C THR A 71 -0.45 -14.34 3.77
N TRP A 72 0.59 -13.63 3.34
CA TRP A 72 1.14 -13.82 2.00
C TRP A 72 1.70 -15.23 1.80
N ALA A 73 2.40 -15.79 2.80
CA ALA A 73 2.96 -17.13 2.70
C ALA A 73 1.89 -18.22 2.51
N GLU A 74 0.73 -18.09 3.16
CA GLU A 74 -0.38 -19.03 2.98
C GLU A 74 -0.98 -18.91 1.57
N ILE A 75 -1.24 -17.69 1.10
CA ILE A 75 -1.77 -17.44 -0.25
C ILE A 75 -0.78 -17.94 -1.32
N ASP A 76 0.52 -17.66 -1.15
CA ASP A 76 1.58 -18.17 -2.03
C ASP A 76 1.55 -19.71 -2.09
N GLY A 77 1.36 -20.37 -0.96
CA GLY A 77 1.22 -21.82 -0.86
C GLY A 77 0.10 -22.37 -1.76
N TYR A 78 -1.09 -21.74 -1.75
CA TYR A 78 -2.18 -22.12 -2.65
C TYR A 78 -1.84 -21.81 -4.12
N SER A 79 -1.27 -20.64 -4.39
CA SER A 79 -0.98 -20.14 -5.75
C SER A 79 -0.02 -21.03 -6.56
N ARG A 80 0.74 -21.90 -5.87
CA ARG A 80 1.60 -22.91 -6.52
C ARG A 80 0.82 -23.97 -7.30
N THR A 81 -0.45 -24.15 -6.99
CA THR A 81 -1.30 -25.20 -7.58
C THR A 81 -2.59 -24.67 -8.22
N MET A 82 -2.89 -23.38 -8.07
CA MET A 82 -4.09 -22.75 -8.62
C MET A 82 -3.85 -21.28 -8.97
N PRO A 83 -4.68 -20.66 -9.82
CA PRO A 83 -4.59 -19.23 -10.11
C PRO A 83 -4.66 -18.37 -8.84
N MET A 84 -4.00 -17.21 -8.85
CA MET A 84 -3.96 -16.28 -7.71
C MET A 84 -5.36 -15.88 -7.21
N GLU A 85 -6.30 -15.67 -8.14
CA GLU A 85 -7.69 -15.35 -7.81
C GLU A 85 -8.36 -16.48 -6.99
N GLU A 86 -8.17 -17.73 -7.39
CA GLU A 86 -8.67 -18.90 -6.66
C GLU A 86 -7.95 -19.09 -5.31
N ALA A 87 -6.64 -18.84 -5.27
CA ALA A 87 -5.84 -18.91 -4.04
C ALA A 87 -6.35 -17.91 -2.98
N ILE A 88 -6.62 -16.67 -3.40
CA ILE A 88 -7.21 -15.63 -2.54
C ILE A 88 -8.63 -16.05 -2.11
N GLY A 89 -9.43 -16.58 -3.03
CA GLY A 89 -10.76 -17.12 -2.72
C GLY A 89 -10.72 -18.18 -1.62
N ARG A 90 -9.84 -19.19 -1.77
CA ARG A 90 -9.64 -20.23 -0.74
C ARG A 90 -9.18 -19.68 0.59
N TYR A 91 -8.29 -18.70 0.59
CA TYR A 91 -7.85 -18.03 1.83
C TYR A 91 -9.04 -17.34 2.52
N MET A 92 -9.87 -16.63 1.77
CA MET A 92 -11.05 -15.94 2.30
C MET A 92 -12.14 -16.86 2.82
N GLU A 93 -12.33 -18.04 2.21
CA GLU A 93 -13.24 -19.07 2.70
C GLU A 93 -12.82 -19.61 4.08
N ARG A 94 -11.51 -19.82 4.28
CA ARG A 94 -10.95 -20.28 5.56
C ARG A 94 -10.92 -19.19 6.62
N HIS A 95 -10.82 -17.94 6.19
CA HIS A 95 -10.76 -16.76 7.06
C HIS A 95 -11.93 -15.84 6.74
N PRO A 96 -13.17 -16.14 7.15
CA PRO A 96 -14.30 -15.25 6.89
C PRO A 96 -14.10 -13.89 7.58
N SER A 97 -14.46 -12.80 6.89
CA SER A 97 -14.41 -11.45 7.47
C SER A 97 -15.44 -11.33 8.60
N LYS A 98 -15.09 -10.60 9.66
CA LYS A 98 -16.01 -10.31 10.78
C LYS A 98 -17.07 -9.26 10.42
N ASP A 99 -16.88 -8.52 9.32
CA ASP A 99 -17.75 -7.40 8.91
C ASP A 99 -18.98 -7.81 8.11
N ARG A 100 -19.57 -8.96 8.43
CA ARG A 100 -20.86 -9.36 7.82
C ARG A 100 -22.00 -8.71 8.62
N LYS A 101 -22.21 -7.41 8.42
CA LYS A 101 -23.45 -6.70 8.79
C LYS A 101 -23.99 -5.94 7.58
#